data_AF-A0A1S6H264-F1
#
_entry.id   AF-A0A1S6H264-F1
#
_cell.length_a   1.000
_cell.length_b   1.000
_cell.length_c   1.000
_cell.angle_alpha   90.00
_cell.angle_beta   90.00
_cell.angle_gamma   90.00
#
_symmetry.space_group_name_H-M   'P 1'
#
loop_
_entity.id
_entity.type
_entity.pdbx_description
1 polymer ?
#
loop_
_entity_poly.entity_id
_entity_poly.type
_entity_poly.pdbx_seq_one_letter_code
_entity_poly.pdbx_strand_id
1 'polypeptide(L)' 'MGWIVISGRAVLRGGNWNNGALAGPFCANLNNAPTNTNNNIGFRCCNRPKSQTYYL' A
#
# COMPACT_ATOMS: atom_id res chain seq x y z
N MET A 1 10.13 14.05 29.93
CA MET A 1 10.81 13.76 28.64
C MET A 1 10.25 12.44 28.11
N GLY A 2 9.17 12.49 27.33
CA GLY A 2 8.53 11.28 26.79
C GLY A 2 8.94 11.08 25.34
N TRP A 3 9.54 9.94 25.02
CA TRP A 3 9.85 9.59 23.63
C TRP A 3 8.56 9.18 22.92
N ILE A 4 8.01 10.09 22.12
CA ILE A 4 7.04 9.71 21.09
C ILE A 4 7.83 9.01 19.98
N VAL A 5 7.62 7.71 19.84
CA VAL A 5 8.11 6.99 18.65
C VAL A 5 7.04 7.15 17.58
N ILE A 6 7.18 8.17 16.73
CA ILE A 6 6.42 8.24 15.47
C ILE A 6 7.05 7.23 14.51
N SER A 7 6.83 5.94 14.74
CA SER A 7 7.12 4.91 13.74
C SER A 7 6.10 5.07 12.61
N GLY A 8 6.46 5.81 11.57
CA GLY A 8 5.68 5.84 10.34
C GLY A 8 5.50 4.42 9.82
N ARG A 9 4.28 4.06 9.41
CA ARG A 9 3.96 2.75 8.82
C ARG A 9 3.50 2.94 7.38
N ALA A 10 3.98 2.09 6.48
CA ALA A 10 3.51 2.06 5.10
C ALA A 10 2.26 1.17 5.00
N VAL A 11 1.28 1.60 4.20
CA VAL A 11 0.08 0.81 3.94
C VAL A 11 0.34 -0.14 2.77
N LEU A 12 0.20 -1.44 3.01
CA LEU A 12 0.17 -2.46 1.96
C LEU A 12 -1.28 -2.86 1.70
N ARG A 13 -1.72 -2.86 0.43
CA ARG A 13 -3.08 -3.22 0.03
C ARG A 13 -3.10 -4.56 -0.71
N GLY A 14 -4.21 -5.29 -0.63
CA GLY A 14 -4.45 -6.51 -1.41
C GLY A 14 -4.12 -7.82 -0.70
N GLY A 15 -3.14 -7.84 0.21
CA GLY A 15 -2.64 -9.06 0.86
C GLY A 15 -1.63 -9.83 0.00
N ASN A 16 -1.03 -10.88 0.56
CA ASN A 16 -0.09 -11.78 -0.11
C ASN A 16 -0.58 -13.24 -0.08
N TRP A 17 0.15 -14.16 -0.74
CA TRP A 17 -0.26 -15.56 -0.94
C TRP A 17 -0.57 -16.34 0.35
N ASN A 18 -0.01 -15.94 1.49
CA ASN A 18 -0.23 -16.61 2.78
C ASN A 18 -1.42 -16.05 3.58
N ASN A 19 -2.10 -15.01 3.09
CA ASN A 19 -3.18 -14.35 3.84
C ASN A 19 -4.56 -15.02 3.69
N GLY A 20 -4.76 -15.91 2.72
CA GLY A 20 -6.04 -16.60 2.52
C GLY A 20 -7.23 -15.63 2.43
N ALA A 21 -8.25 -15.84 3.28
CA ALA A 21 -9.47 -15.01 3.32
C ALA A 21 -9.25 -13.55 3.77
N LEU A 22 -8.07 -13.21 4.32
CA LEU A 22 -7.72 -11.84 4.68
C LEU A 22 -7.17 -11.02 3.51
N ALA A 23 -6.89 -11.67 2.37
CA ALA A 23 -6.54 -10.99 1.13
C ALA A 23 -7.79 -10.44 0.42
N GLY A 24 -7.63 -9.39 -0.38
CA GLY A 24 -8.72 -8.82 -1.16
C GLY A 24 -8.58 -7.31 -1.40
N PRO A 25 -9.48 -6.71 -2.20
CA PRO A 25 -9.39 -5.31 -2.62
C PRO A 25 -9.44 -4.31 -1.45
N PHE A 26 -10.07 -4.71 -0.34
CA PHE A 26 -10.21 -3.88 0.85
C PHE A 26 -9.19 -4.16 1.96
N CYS A 27 -8.33 -5.17 1.78
CA CYS A 27 -7.26 -5.50 2.73
C CYS A 27 -6.27 -4.31 2.86
N ALA A 28 -5.99 -3.90 4.10
CA ALA A 28 -4.99 -2.89 4.45
C ALA A 28 -4.11 -3.41 5.59
N ASN A 29 -2.85 -3.68 5.30
CA ASN A 29 -1.87 -4.07 6.31
C ASN A 29 -0.96 -2.88 6.66
N LEU A 30 -0.96 -2.52 7.95
CA LEU A 30 -0.19 -1.43 8.53
C LEU A 30 0.72 -1.95 9.65
N ASN A 31 1.29 -3.15 9.52
CA ASN A 31 2.16 -3.74 10.55
C ASN A 31 3.66 -3.61 10.27
N ASN A 32 4.04 -2.98 9.15
CA ASN A 32 5.43 -2.86 8.71
C ASN A 32 5.91 -1.41 8.64
N ALA A 33 7.19 -1.20 8.95
CA ALA A 33 7.89 0.04 8.64
C ALA A 33 8.10 0.18 7.11
N PRO A 34 8.21 1.40 6.57
CA PRO A 34 8.49 1.64 5.14
C PRO A 34 9.77 1.00 4.61
N THR A 35 10.71 0.66 5.50
CA THR A 35 11.99 0.01 5.17
C THR A 35 11.88 -1.51 5.00
N ASN A 36 10.72 -2.12 5.24
CA ASN A 36 10.55 -3.56 5.10
C ASN A 36 10.57 -3.98 3.61
N THR A 37 11.49 -4.87 3.25
CA THR A 37 11.76 -5.34 1.89
C THR A 37 11.50 -6.84 1.71
N ASN A 38 10.57 -7.43 2.49
CA ASN A 38 10.18 -8.82 2.32
C ASN A 38 9.83 -9.18 0.86
N ASN A 39 10.13 -10.41 0.48
CA ASN A 39 9.92 -10.95 -0.88
C ASN A 39 8.44 -11.04 -1.33
N ASN A 40 7.50 -10.77 -0.42
CA ASN A 40 6.06 -10.76 -0.66
C ASN A 40 5.47 -9.35 -0.75
N ILE A 41 6.32 -8.32 -0.84
CA ILE A 41 5.96 -6.92 -0.96
C ILE A 41 6.29 -6.44 -2.38
N GLY A 42 5.35 -5.71 -3.00
CA GLY A 42 5.52 -5.10 -4.32
C GLY A 42 4.64 -3.87 -4.50
N PHE A 43 4.64 -3.30 -5.71
CA PHE A 43 3.85 -2.10 -6.04
C PHE A 43 3.16 -2.24 -7.40
N ARG A 44 2.14 -1.39 -7.63
CA ARG A 44 1.51 -1.23 -8.94
C ARG A 44 1.62 0.24 -9.33
N CYS A 45 2.18 0.52 -10.49
CA CYS A 45 2.25 1.88 -11.02
C CYS A 45 0.83 2.43 -11.25
N CYS A 46 0.64 3.71 -10.99
CA CYS A 46 -0.54 4.43 -11.42
C CYS A 46 -0.11 5.64 -12.25
N ASN A 47 -0.91 5.97 -13.26
CA ASN A 47 -0.76 7.21 -14.00
C ASN A 47 -2.10 7.95 -13.99
N ARG A 48 -2.03 9.28 -14.08
CA ARG A 48 -3.23 10.07 -14.33
C ARG A 48 -3.57 9.93 -15.81
N PRO A 49 -4.81 9.55 -16.18
CA PRO A 49 -5.21 9.59 -17.58
C PRO A 49 -5.09 11.03 -18.11
N LYS A 50 -4.72 11.17 -19.39
CA LYS A 50 -4.72 12.47 -20.06
C LYS A 50 -6.15 13.04 -20.00
N SER A 51 -6.27 14.34 -19.73
CA SER A 51 -7.58 15.01 -19.83
C SER A 51 -8.03 14.93 -21.27
N GLN A 52 -9.19 14.32 -21.53
CA GLN A 52 -9.77 14.32 -22.86
C GLN A 52 -10.52 15.64 -23.03
N THR A 53 -9.88 16.62 -23.65
CA THR A 53 -10.58 17.82 -24.12
C THR A 53 -11.41 17.39 -25.32
N TYR A 54 -12.72 17.20 -25.12
CA TYR A 54 -13.65 17.04 -26.23
C TYR A 54 -14.01 18.42 -26.78
N TYR A 55 -13.83 18.60 -28.08
CA TYR A 55 -14.32 19.77 -28.80
C TYR A 55 -15.70 19.38 -29.33
N LEU A 56 -16.72 20.11 -28.89
CA LEU A 56 -18.08 20.02 -29.43
C LEU A 56 -18.17 20.83 -30.73
#